data_AF-A0A231RDD1-F1
#
_entry.id   AF-A0A231RDD1-F1
#
_cell.length_a   1.000
_cell.length_b   1.000
_cell.length_c   1.000
_cell.angle_alpha   90.00
_cell.angle_beta   90.00
_cell.angle_gamma   90.00
#
_symmetry.space_group_name_H-M   'P 1'
#
loop_
_entity.id
_entity.type
_entity.pdbx_description
1 polymer ?
#
loop_
_entity_poly.entity_id
_entity_poly.type
_entity_poly.pdbx_seq_one_letter_code
_entity_poly.pdbx_strand_id
1 'polypeptide(L)'
;MQHVCRHPAEPPPAHIYLPTPATRRSNPMDMCGYSHCRIYLIGSTDNASIDLEIKGAPNESGPYLQELGEHASLRGVTADTSFVLRDISRYLVIEVPRLTGGWTIWAVPMHLSGEGGLCRR
;
A
#
# COMPACT_ATOMS: atom_id res chain seq x y z
N MET A 1 17.07 17.15 -33.35
CA MET A 1 16.24 16.01 -32.92
C MET A 1 16.37 15.91 -31.41
N GLN A 2 15.32 16.26 -30.66
CA GLN A 2 15.37 16.31 -29.19
C GLN A 2 15.09 14.90 -28.65
N HIS A 3 16.06 14.32 -27.94
CA HIS A 3 15.88 13.06 -27.23
C HIS A 3 15.01 13.33 -26.00
N VAL A 4 13.76 12.86 -26.07
CA VAL A 4 12.86 12.83 -24.91
C VAL A 4 13.42 11.81 -23.93
N CYS A 5 13.99 12.28 -22.82
CA CYS A 5 14.24 11.46 -21.64
C CYS A 5 12.88 10.95 -21.16
N ARG A 6 12.52 9.73 -21.55
CA ARG A 6 11.39 9.02 -20.95
C ARG A 6 11.80 8.76 -19.50
N HIS A 7 11.27 9.56 -18.56
CA HIS A 7 11.19 9.13 -17.17
C HIS A 7 10.68 7.68 -17.17
N PRO A 8 11.25 6.76 -16.37
CA PRO A 8 10.55 5.51 -16.11
C PRO A 8 9.17 5.92 -15.59
N ALA A 9 8.13 5.56 -16.34
CA ALA A 9 6.77 5.89 -15.96
C ALA A 9 6.60 5.45 -14.51
N GLU A 10 6.28 6.39 -13.62
CA GLU A 10 5.91 6.04 -12.25
C GLU A 10 4.85 4.93 -12.36
N PRO A 11 4.99 3.86 -11.57
CA PRO A 11 4.00 2.79 -11.59
C PRO A 11 2.62 3.41 -11.39
N PRO A 12 1.60 2.92 -12.10
CA PRO A 12 0.25 3.35 -11.81
C PRO A 12 -0.04 3.06 -10.33
N PRO A 13 -0.67 3.99 -9.58
CA PRO A 13 -1.04 3.73 -8.19
C PRO A 13 -1.81 2.41 -8.08
N ALA A 14 -1.52 1.59 -7.07
CA ALA A 14 -2.30 0.39 -6.80
C ALA A 14 -3.59 0.81 -6.08
N HIS A 15 -4.71 0.81 -6.80
CA HIS A 15 -6.00 1.20 -6.25
C HIS A 15 -6.61 -0.01 -5.54
N ILE A 16 -6.73 0.01 -4.21
CA ILE A 16 -7.59 -0.95 -3.50
C ILE A 16 -8.83 -0.22 -2.99
N TYR A 17 -9.92 -0.37 -3.71
CA TYR A 17 -11.22 -0.01 -3.15
C TYR A 17 -11.67 -1.16 -2.24
N LEU A 18 -11.72 -0.95 -0.91
CA LEU A 18 -12.42 -1.82 0.04
C LEU A 18 -13.70 -1.13 0.55
N PRO A 19 -14.74 -1.01 -0.28
CA PRO A 19 -15.89 -0.17 0.02
C PRO A 19 -17.00 -0.84 0.79
N THR A 20 -16.93 -2.16 0.99
CA THR A 20 -18.06 -2.90 1.53
C THR A 20 -17.63 -3.84 2.65
N PRO A 21 -18.51 -4.06 3.64
CA PRO A 21 -18.35 -5.10 4.65
C PRO A 21 -18.10 -6.51 4.09
N ALA A 22 -18.43 -6.73 2.80
CA ALA A 22 -18.22 -7.98 2.08
C ALA A 22 -16.78 -8.17 1.57
N THR A 23 -16.02 -7.09 1.37
CA THR A 23 -14.63 -7.16 0.90
C THR A 23 -13.69 -6.72 2.02
N ARG A 24 -13.34 -7.67 2.88
CA ARG A 24 -12.41 -7.46 4.02
C ARG A 24 -10.95 -7.75 3.67
N ARG A 25 -10.66 -8.16 2.43
CA ARG A 25 -9.34 -8.54 1.97
C ARG A 25 -9.17 -8.05 0.54
N SER A 26 -8.06 -7.36 0.25
CA SER A 26 -7.71 -6.94 -1.10
C SER A 26 -7.29 -8.13 -1.97
N ASN A 27 -7.28 -7.92 -3.28
CA ASN A 27 -6.47 -8.78 -4.15
C ASN A 27 -4.97 -8.60 -3.82
N PRO A 28 -4.13 -9.60 -4.10
CA PRO A 28 -2.69 -9.43 -4.15
C PRO A 28 -2.28 -8.24 -5.00
N MET A 29 -1.40 -7.40 -4.48
CA MET A 29 -0.76 -6.33 -5.22
C MET A 29 0.71 -6.66 -5.43
N ASP A 30 1.17 -6.62 -6.68
CA ASP A 30 2.60 -6.78 -6.99
C ASP A 30 3.35 -5.47 -6.76
N MET A 31 4.33 -5.54 -5.87
CA MET A 31 5.24 -4.46 -5.45
C MET A 31 6.63 -4.64 -6.05
N CYS A 32 6.77 -5.42 -7.13
CA CYS A 32 8.04 -5.61 -7.82
C CYS A 32 8.76 -4.28 -8.12
N GLY A 33 9.99 -4.15 -7.61
CA GLY A 33 10.80 -2.93 -7.76
C GLY A 33 10.62 -1.87 -6.66
N TYR A 34 9.73 -2.12 -5.69
CA TYR A 34 9.47 -1.22 -4.57
C TYR A 34 9.88 -1.87 -3.26
N SER A 35 10.54 -1.10 -2.40
CA SER A 35 10.82 -1.48 -1.01
C SER A 35 9.92 -0.73 -0.02
N HIS A 36 9.13 0.22 -0.50
CA HIS A 36 8.30 1.09 0.32
C HIS A 36 6.92 1.24 -0.29
N CYS A 37 5.91 1.38 0.56
CA CYS A 37 4.54 1.64 0.15
C CYS A 37 3.90 2.63 1.11
N ARG A 38 3.29 3.70 0.60
CA ARG A 38 2.50 4.61 1.41
C ARG A 38 1.04 4.16 1.40
N ILE A 39 0.48 4.03 2.59
CA ILE A 39 -0.93 3.72 2.78
C ILE A 39 -1.66 4.98 3.20
N TYR A 40 -2.79 5.28 2.56
CA TYR A 40 -3.73 6.32 2.99
C TYR A 40 -5.04 5.66 3.40
N LEU A 41 -5.63 6.13 4.50
CA LEU A 41 -6.93 5.72 5.00
C LEU A 41 -7.81 6.97 5.03
N ILE A 42 -8.92 6.95 4.29
CA ILE A 42 -9.85 8.08 4.17
C ILE A 42 -11.25 7.61 4.55
N GLY A 43 -11.82 8.17 5.62
CA GLY A 43 -13.17 7.88 6.08
C GLY A 43 -14.22 8.64 5.26
N SER A 44 -15.38 8.02 5.02
CA SER A 44 -16.48 8.64 4.27
C SER A 44 -17.56 9.27 5.15
N THR A 45 -17.56 9.01 6.46
CA THR A 45 -18.60 9.44 7.39
C THR A 45 -18.03 9.73 8.78
N ASP A 46 -18.61 10.71 9.47
CA ASP A 46 -18.37 10.95 10.89
C ASP A 46 -18.83 9.71 11.69
N ASN A 47 -17.95 9.13 12.51
CA ASN A 47 -18.08 7.85 13.23
C ASN A 47 -17.65 6.56 12.49
N ALA A 48 -16.89 6.68 11.39
CA ALA A 48 -16.26 5.51 10.79
C ALA A 48 -15.07 5.02 11.65
N SER A 49 -14.85 3.70 11.71
CA SER A 49 -13.69 3.09 12.37
C SER A 49 -13.17 1.91 11.57
N ILE A 50 -11.85 1.76 11.49
CA ILE A 50 -11.20 0.66 10.77
C ILE A 50 -10.03 0.07 11.56
N ASP A 51 -9.96 -1.26 11.57
CA ASP A 51 -8.76 -2.01 11.91
C ASP A 51 -8.14 -2.52 10.60
N LEU A 52 -6.82 -2.44 10.48
CA LEU A 52 -6.10 -2.76 9.26
C LEU A 52 -4.93 -3.70 9.59
N GLU A 53 -4.74 -4.72 8.76
CA GLU A 53 -3.60 -5.61 8.79
C GLU A 53 -3.02 -5.72 7.38
N ILE A 54 -1.71 -5.54 7.24
CA ILE A 54 -1.02 -5.63 5.97
C ILE A 54 -0.18 -6.90 6.01
N LYS A 55 -0.40 -7.75 5.01
CA LYS A 55 0.26 -9.04 4.88
C LYS A 55 1.08 -9.12 3.62
N GLY A 56 2.24 -9.74 3.73
CA GLY A 56 3.23 -9.92 2.69
C GLY A 56 3.42 -11.37 2.29
N ALA A 57 3.76 -11.59 1.02
CA ALA A 57 4.21 -12.87 0.50
C ALA A 57 5.34 -12.67 -0.53
N PRO A 58 6.27 -13.63 -0.66
CA PRO A 58 7.32 -13.59 -1.68
C PRO A 58 6.79 -13.88 -3.10
N ASN A 59 5.64 -14.55 -3.22
CA ASN A 59 4.96 -14.86 -4.48
C ASN A 59 3.43 -14.72 -4.33
N GLU A 60 2.72 -14.54 -5.45
CA GLU A 60 1.30 -14.17 -5.46
C GLU A 60 0.40 -15.18 -4.73
N SER A 61 0.70 -16.47 -4.88
CA SER A 61 -0.02 -17.61 -4.28
C SER A 61 0.59 -18.09 -2.96
N GLY A 62 1.53 -17.34 -2.40
CA GLY A 62 2.30 -17.73 -1.22
C GLY A 62 1.55 -17.59 0.09
N PRO A 63 2.15 -18.06 1.20
CA PRO A 63 1.63 -17.76 2.53
C PRO A 63 1.74 -16.25 2.79
N TYR A 64 0.59 -15.60 2.99
CA TYR A 64 0.52 -14.20 3.40
C TYR A 64 0.71 -14.10 4.91
N LEU A 65 1.87 -13.61 5.33
CA LEU A 65 2.23 -13.37 6.72
C LEU A 65 2.16 -11.89 7.03
N GLN A 66 2.02 -11.53 8.30
CA GLN A 66 2.02 -10.11 8.67
C GLN A 66 3.34 -9.45 8.24
N GLU A 67 3.23 -8.26 7.64
CA GLU A 67 4.39 -7.48 7.24
C GLU A 67 5.25 -7.05 8.44
N LEU A 68 6.54 -6.87 8.19
CA LEU A 68 7.48 -6.41 9.20
C LEU A 68 7.47 -4.88 9.24
N GLY A 69 6.71 -4.31 10.18
CA GLY A 69 6.69 -2.86 10.38
C GLY A 69 5.72 -2.43 11.47
N GLU A 70 6.05 -1.33 12.15
CA GLU A 70 5.23 -0.76 13.23
C GLU A 70 3.79 -0.44 12.77
N HIS A 71 3.61 -0.14 11.47
CA HIS A 71 2.32 0.16 10.87
C HIS A 71 1.75 -0.97 10.01
N ALA A 72 2.33 -2.17 10.07
CA ALA A 72 1.75 -3.35 9.40
C ALA A 72 0.43 -3.79 10.05
N SER A 73 0.13 -3.33 11.27
CA SER A 73 -1.19 -3.45 11.88
C SER A 73 -1.58 -2.14 12.55
N LEU A 74 -2.80 -1.68 12.30
CA LEU A 74 -3.41 -0.52 12.94
C LEU A 74 -4.77 -0.90 13.47
N ARG A 75 -5.14 -0.35 14.62
CA ARG A 75 -6.43 -0.62 15.28
C ARG A 75 -7.11 0.66 15.69
N GLY A 76 -8.43 0.70 15.58
CA GLY A 76 -9.27 1.80 16.04
C GLY A 76 -9.00 3.12 15.30
N VAL A 77 -8.61 3.06 14.04
CA VAL A 77 -8.42 4.27 13.23
C VAL A 77 -9.79 4.90 13.02
N THR A 78 -9.95 6.17 13.39
CA THR A 78 -11.24 6.90 13.36
C THR A 78 -11.17 8.22 12.57
N ALA A 79 -9.99 8.60 12.11
CA ALA A 79 -9.75 9.80 11.33
C ALA A 79 -8.85 9.48 10.13
N ASP A 80 -8.91 10.34 9.12
CA ASP A 80 -8.05 10.25 7.96
C ASP A 80 -6.58 10.25 8.37
N THR A 81 -5.81 9.32 7.80
CA THR A 81 -4.39 9.17 8.13
C THR A 81 -3.60 8.59 6.97
N SER A 82 -2.28 8.72 7.04
CA SER A 82 -1.37 8.04 6.12
C SER A 82 -0.08 7.66 6.81
N PHE A 83 0.54 6.59 6.35
CA PHE A 83 1.81 6.08 6.88
C PHE A 83 2.59 5.36 5.79
N VAL A 84 3.89 5.18 6.03
CA VAL A 84 4.79 4.49 5.11
C VAL A 84 5.17 3.14 5.69
N LEU A 85 4.90 2.09 4.94
CA LEU A 85 5.53 0.79 5.14
C LEU A 85 6.89 0.76 4.46
N ARG A 86 7.85 0.14 5.15
CA ARG A 86 9.22 -0.08 4.68
C ARG A 86 9.48 -1.57 4.60
N ASP A 87 10.51 -1.94 3.85
CA ASP A 87 10.98 -3.32 3.71
C ASP A 87 9.85 -4.30 3.31
N ILE A 88 8.95 -3.84 2.44
CA ILE A 88 7.75 -4.59 2.05
C ILE A 88 8.08 -5.86 1.25
N SER A 89 7.24 -6.88 1.39
CA SER A 89 7.29 -8.05 0.52
C SER A 89 6.89 -7.72 -0.91
N ARG A 90 7.27 -8.62 -1.83
CA ARG A 90 6.92 -8.52 -3.25
C ARG A 90 5.41 -8.46 -3.49
N TYR A 91 4.62 -9.28 -2.78
CA TYR A 91 3.18 -9.24 -2.88
C TYR A 91 2.58 -8.78 -1.57
N LEU A 92 1.68 -7.81 -1.63
CA LEU A 92 0.97 -7.29 -0.47
C LEU A 92 -0.53 -7.55 -0.58
N VAL A 93 -1.15 -7.86 0.55
CA VAL A 93 -2.60 -7.89 0.73
C VAL A 93 -2.95 -7.06 1.96
N ILE A 94 -4.01 -6.27 1.85
CA ILE A 94 -4.57 -5.50 2.95
C ILE A 94 -5.82 -6.23 3.45
N GLU A 95 -5.85 -6.53 4.73
CA GLU A 95 -6.98 -7.11 5.45
C GLU A 95 -7.57 -6.09 6.40
N VAL A 96 -8.89 -6.14 6.55
CA VAL A 96 -9.69 -5.24 7.39
C VAL A 96 -10.52 -6.10 8.35
N PRO A 97 -9.95 -6.49 9.51
CA PRO A 97 -10.64 -7.36 10.47
C PRO A 97 -11.92 -6.74 11.03
N ARG A 98 -11.94 -5.42 11.19
CA ARG A 98 -13.08 -4.64 11.70
C ARG A 98 -13.26 -3.38 10.87
N LEU A 99 -14.51 -3.11 10.51
CA LEU A 99 -14.91 -1.95 9.71
C LEU A 99 -16.27 -1.44 10.18
N THR A 100 -16.36 -0.15 10.46
CA THR A 100 -17.62 0.60 10.61
C THR A 100 -17.59 1.82 9.71
N GLY A 101 -18.74 2.16 9.10
CA GLY A 101 -18.82 3.23 8.11
C GLY A 101 -18.14 2.88 6.78
N GLY A 102 -17.96 3.89 5.93
CA GLY A 102 -17.24 3.78 4.67
C GLY A 102 -15.79 4.22 4.81
N TRP A 103 -14.86 3.46 4.20
CA TRP A 103 -13.45 3.80 4.14
C TRP A 103 -12.91 3.57 2.73
N THR A 104 -11.98 4.42 2.31
CA THR A 104 -11.18 4.23 1.11
C THR A 104 -9.72 4.07 1.52
N ILE A 105 -9.06 3.04 0.96
CA ILE A 105 -7.67 2.72 1.27
C ILE A 105 -6.85 2.89 -0.01
N TRP A 106 -5.77 3.68 0.04
CA TRP A 106 -4.86 3.82 -1.08
C TRP A 106 -3.53 3.18 -0.74
N ALA A 107 -3.00 2.33 -1.63
CA ALA A 107 -1.66 1.79 -1.53
C ALA A 107 -0.81 2.36 -2.68
N VAL A 108 0.18 3.17 -2.35
CA VAL A 108 1.04 3.85 -3.32
C VAL A 108 2.46 3.30 -3.17
N PRO A 109 2.91 2.42 -4.09
CA PRO A 109 4.30 1.97 -4.11
C PRO A 109 5.23 3.19 -4.30
N MET A 110 6.34 3.21 -3.57
CA MET A 110 7.30 4.32 -3.61
C MET A 110 8.67 3.81 -3.99
N HIS A 111 9.23 4.37 -5.07
CA HIS A 111 10.67 4.26 -5.31
C HIS A 111 11.38 5.20 -4.35
N LEU A 112 12.23 4.67 -3.47
CA LEU A 112 13.24 5.51 -2.86
C LEU A 112 14.25 5.87 -3.96
N SER A 113 14.12 7.06 -4.52
CA SER A 113 15.17 7.65 -5.35
C SER A 113 16.39 7.90 -4.46
N GLY A 114 17.28 6.92 -4.37
CA GLY A 114 18.28 6.93 -3.30
C GLY A 114 19.45 5.95 -3.42
N GLU A 115 19.82 5.50 -4.61
CA GLU A 115 21.22 5.16 -4.89
C GLU A 115 21.64 5.81 -6.20
N GLY A 116 22.64 6.69 -6.11
CA GLY A 116 23.13 7.50 -7.21
C GLY A 116 23.72 6.65 -8.33
N GLY A 117 22.94 6.44 -9.39
CA GLY A 117 23.49 6.27 -10.72
C GLY A 117 24.04 7.61 -11.19
N LEU A 118 25.32 7.86 -10.92
CA LEU A 118 26.10 8.92 -11.58
C LEU A 118 25.78 8.89 -13.09
N CYS A 119 25.06 9.90 -13.58
CA CYS A 119 25.20 10.33 -14.96
C CYS A 119 26.65 10.81 -15.11
N ARG A 120 27.56 9.89 -15.46
CA ARG A 120 28.87 10.28 -15.98
C ARG A 120 28.62 10.87 -17.37
N ARG A 121 29.19 12.07 -17.54
CA ARG A 121 29.12 12.95 -18.70
C ARG A 121 29.55 12.27 -19.99
#